data_AF-A0A2J4PL95-F1
#
_entry.id   AF-A0A2J4PL95-F1
#
_cell.length_a   1.000
_cell.length_b   1.000
_cell.length_c   1.000
_cell.angle_alpha   90.00
_cell.angle_beta   90.00
_cell.angle_gamma   90.00
#
_symmetry.space_group_name_H-M   'P 1'
#
loop_
_entity.id
_entity.type
_entity.pdbx_description
1 polymer ?
#
loop_
_entity_poly.entity_id
_entity_poly.type
_entity_poly.pdbx_seq_one_letter_code
_entity_poly.pdbx_strand_id
1 'polypeptide(L)'
;VARFNDRPVDDQVVGFTHSARLPGFVRHDTFYSLHEVFSKLNSYTTRLVKHQKIRPSLARGAISAIGAFFKWYLFSGAWRKGKVGVVTGLYATFYSFLKYFKAWYAHQDKPESAADKHTDSRTI
;
A
#
# COMPACT_ATOMS: atom_id res chain seq x y z
N VAL A 1 -22.46 8.03 21.25
CA VAL A 1 -21.16 7.62 21.82
C VAL A 1 -20.16 7.54 20.69
N ALA A 2 -19.02 8.24 20.79
CA ALA A 2 -17.96 8.14 19.80
C ALA A 2 -17.22 6.80 19.94
N ARG A 3 -16.92 6.13 18.82
CA ARG A 3 -16.20 4.85 18.78
C ARG A 3 -15.27 4.79 17.57
N PHE A 4 -14.29 3.89 17.58
CA PHE A 4 -13.51 3.61 16.37
C PHE A 4 -14.32 2.73 15.40
N ASN A 5 -14.03 2.88 14.10
CA ASN A 5 -14.56 1.98 13.07
C ASN A 5 -13.89 0.60 13.14
N ASP A 6 -14.55 -0.40 12.57
CA ASP A 6 -14.06 -1.79 12.59
C ASP A 6 -13.14 -2.10 11.38
N ARG A 7 -12.46 -1.07 10.84
CA ARG A 7 -11.54 -1.26 9.72
C ARG A 7 -10.26 -1.91 10.23
N PRO A 8 -9.65 -2.83 9.46
CA PRO A 8 -8.40 -3.46 9.88
C PRO A 8 -7.19 -2.50 9.89
N VAL A 9 -7.31 -1.36 9.21
CA VAL A 9 -6.31 -0.29 9.09
C VAL A 9 -7.04 1.04 8.91
N ASP A 10 -6.38 2.15 9.27
CA ASP A 10 -6.89 3.52 9.18
C ASP A 10 -8.09 3.75 10.10
N ASP A 11 -7.84 3.55 11.39
CA ASP A 11 -8.78 3.78 12.46
C ASP A 11 -9.34 5.19 12.39
N GLN A 12 -10.66 5.26 12.39
CA GLN A 12 -11.39 6.51 12.29
C GLN A 12 -12.42 6.56 13.42
N VAL A 13 -12.45 7.69 14.14
CA VAL A 13 -13.51 7.94 15.12
C VAL A 13 -14.81 8.22 14.36
N VAL A 14 -15.86 7.48 14.68
CA VAL A 14 -17.21 7.57 14.12
C VAL A 14 -18.24 7.72 15.24
N GLY A 15 -19.44 8.22 14.93
CA GLY A 15 -20.54 8.34 15.90
C GLY A 15 -20.40 9.47 16.93
N PHE A 16 -19.47 10.41 16.70
CA PHE A 16 -19.39 11.65 17.46
C PHE A 16 -20.52 12.60 17.05
N THR A 17 -21.09 13.33 18.02
CA THR A 17 -22.11 14.37 17.76
C THR A 17 -21.48 15.74 17.49
N HIS A 18 -20.25 15.95 17.97
CA HIS A 18 -19.51 17.19 17.81
C HIS A 18 -18.04 16.88 17.53
N SER A 19 -17.41 17.66 16.65
CA SER A 19 -15.97 17.66 16.42
C SER A 19 -15.47 19.09 16.32
N ALA A 20 -14.25 19.32 16.79
CA ALA A 20 -13.58 20.61 16.69
C ALA A 20 -12.15 20.39 16.22
N ARG A 21 -11.61 21.36 15.46
CA ARG A 21 -10.22 21.36 15.04
C ARG A 21 -9.37 22.01 16.13
N LEU A 22 -8.39 21.28 16.65
CA LEU A 22 -7.42 21.89 17.56
C LEU A 22 -6.59 22.95 16.83
N PRO A 23 -6.40 24.14 17.40
CA PRO A 23 -5.54 25.15 16.81
C PRO A 23 -4.07 24.68 16.84
N GLY A 24 -3.27 25.12 15.85
CA GLY A 24 -1.85 24.80 15.74
C GLY A 24 -1.52 23.65 14.79
N PHE A 25 -0.25 23.23 14.82
CA PHE A 25 0.27 22.13 13.99
C PHE A 25 0.73 20.97 14.86
N VAL A 26 0.41 19.75 14.43
CA VAL A 26 0.97 18.54 15.04
C VAL A 26 2.31 18.28 14.37
N ARG A 27 3.39 18.30 15.16
CA ARG A 27 4.70 17.84 14.70
C ARG A 27 4.63 16.32 14.55
N HIS A 28 4.72 15.84 13.31
CA HIS A 28 4.69 14.42 13.00
C HIS A 28 6.00 13.99 12.34
N ASP A 29 6.90 13.45 13.15
CA ASP A 29 8.15 12.87 12.67
C ASP A 29 7.82 11.47 12.11
N THR A 30 7.93 11.32 10.78
CA THR A 30 7.35 10.16 10.09
C THR A 30 8.23 8.92 10.13
N PHE A 31 9.55 9.11 10.29
CA PHE A 31 10.58 8.08 10.40
C PHE A 31 11.89 8.70 10.90
N TYR A 32 12.66 7.93 11.67
CA TYR A 32 13.97 8.34 12.19
C TYR A 32 15.14 7.59 11.53
N SER A 33 14.87 6.48 10.85
CA SER A 33 15.88 5.66 10.19
C SER A 33 15.41 5.09 8.85
N LEU A 34 16.36 4.70 7.99
CA LEU A 34 16.04 3.98 6.75
C LEU A 34 15.38 2.63 7.05
N HIS A 35 15.77 1.97 8.15
CA HIS A 35 15.16 0.71 8.57
C HIS A 35 13.66 0.86 8.82
N GLU A 36 13.25 1.91 9.52
CA GLU A 36 11.82 2.22 9.75
C GLU A 36 11.08 2.50 8.44
N VAL A 37 11.70 3.24 7.52
CA VAL A 37 11.12 3.52 6.19
C VAL A 37 10.82 2.22 5.45
N PHE A 38 11.80 1.30 5.37
CA PHE A 38 11.63 0.03 4.67
C PHE A 38 10.69 -0.94 5.42
N SER A 39 10.73 -0.96 6.74
CA SER A 39 9.80 -1.74 7.56
C SER A 39 8.34 -1.28 7.35
N LYS A 40 8.12 0.04 7.32
CA LYS A 40 6.81 0.65 7.05
C LYS A 40 6.33 0.36 5.63
N LEU A 41 7.21 0.55 4.65
CA LEU A 41 6.95 0.22 3.24
C LEU A 41 6.51 -1.24 3.08
N ASN A 42 7.26 -2.16 3.69
CA ASN A 42 6.98 -3.59 3.64
C ASN A 42 5.62 -3.89 4.29
N SER A 43 5.40 -3.37 5.50
CA SER A 43 4.18 -3.59 6.27
C SER A 43 2.94 -3.05 5.54
N TYR A 44 3.01 -1.84 4.99
CA TYR A 44 1.89 -1.21 4.29
C TYR A 44 1.53 -1.94 2.99
N THR A 45 2.54 -2.32 2.19
CA THR A 45 2.30 -3.05 0.94
C THR A 45 1.80 -4.47 1.19
N THR A 46 2.27 -5.16 2.24
CA THR A 46 1.74 -6.48 2.64
C THR A 46 0.29 -6.36 3.09
N ARG A 47 -0.03 -5.39 3.96
CA ARG A 47 -1.41 -5.15 4.42
C ARG A 47 -2.34 -4.81 3.28
N LEU A 48 -1.90 -3.98 2.32
CA LEU A 48 -2.70 -3.63 1.14
C LEU A 48 -3.11 -4.88 0.37
N VAL A 49 -2.15 -5.78 0.09
CA VAL A 49 -2.43 -7.03 -0.63
C VAL A 49 -3.32 -7.98 0.18
N LYS A 50 -3.21 -7.98 1.51
CA LYS A 50 -4.04 -8.83 2.39
C LYS A 50 -5.51 -8.37 2.43
N HIS A 51 -5.75 -7.06 2.46
CA HIS A 51 -7.09 -6.50 2.71
C HIS A 51 -7.78 -5.92 1.48
N GLN A 52 -7.07 -5.73 0.35
CA GLN A 52 -7.65 -5.22 -0.89
C GLN A 52 -7.36 -6.15 -2.07
N LYS A 53 -8.32 -6.24 -3.00
CA LYS A 53 -8.15 -6.98 -4.26
C LYS A 53 -7.31 -6.15 -5.23
N ILE A 54 -6.03 -6.47 -5.35
CA ILE A 54 -5.12 -5.88 -6.33
C ILE A 54 -4.92 -6.86 -7.49
N ARG A 55 -5.04 -6.39 -8.74
CA ARG A 55 -4.78 -7.24 -9.91
C ARG A 55 -3.28 -7.62 -9.96
N PRO A 56 -2.93 -8.91 -9.92
CA PRO A 56 -1.54 -9.36 -9.95
C PRO A 56 -0.92 -9.07 -11.31
N SER A 57 0.19 -8.33 -11.35
CA SER A 57 0.92 -8.08 -12.61
C SER A 57 2.32 -7.50 -12.36
N LEU A 58 3.34 -8.25 -12.76
CA LEU A 58 4.73 -7.80 -12.68
C LEU A 58 5.01 -6.63 -13.63
N ALA A 59 4.52 -6.71 -14.87
CA ALA A 59 4.68 -5.66 -15.87
C ALA A 59 4.05 -4.33 -15.42
N ARG A 60 2.83 -4.39 -14.86
CA ARG A 60 2.17 -3.21 -14.27
C ARG A 60 2.95 -2.67 -13.08
N GLY A 61 3.54 -3.56 -12.27
CA GLY A 61 4.50 -3.21 -11.22
C GLY A 61 5.63 -2.34 -11.75
N ALA A 62 6.39 -2.83 -12.73
CA ALA A 62 7.53 -2.14 -13.32
C ALA A 62 7.14 -0.79 -13.95
N ILE A 63 6.09 -0.76 -14.79
CA ILE A 63 5.60 0.47 -15.43
C ILE A 63 5.19 1.50 -14.36
N SER A 64 4.50 1.06 -13.32
CA SER A 64 4.06 1.97 -12.25
C SER A 64 5.22 2.51 -11.42
N ALA A 65 6.28 1.73 -11.22
CA ALA A 65 7.48 2.17 -10.53
C ALA A 65 8.20 3.25 -11.33
N ILE A 66 8.39 3.03 -12.64
CA ILE A 66 8.97 4.02 -13.57
C ILE A 66 8.14 5.31 -13.54
N GLY A 67 6.82 5.20 -13.72
CA GLY A 67 5.93 6.36 -13.68
C GLY A 67 5.99 7.11 -12.35
N ALA A 68 6.05 6.39 -11.22
CA ALA A 68 6.18 6.99 -9.90
C ALA A 68 7.53 7.69 -9.71
N PHE A 69 8.63 7.12 -10.20
CA PHE A 69 9.95 7.73 -10.15
C PHE A 69 9.96 9.07 -10.91
N PHE A 70 9.52 9.08 -12.17
CA PHE A 70 9.48 10.31 -12.96
C PHE A 70 8.56 11.36 -12.32
N LYS A 71 7.35 10.96 -11.89
CA LYS A 71 6.40 11.87 -11.26
C LYS A 71 6.89 12.43 -9.92
N TRP A 72 7.30 11.56 -9.00
CA TRP A 72 7.53 11.93 -7.59
C TRP A 72 8.97 12.21 -7.24
N TYR A 73 9.94 11.79 -8.05
CA TYR A 73 11.35 12.09 -7.82
C TYR A 73 11.88 13.15 -8.78
N LEU A 74 11.65 12.98 -10.09
CA LEU A 74 12.20 13.88 -11.11
C LEU A 74 11.37 15.17 -11.25
N PHE A 75 10.09 15.08 -11.63
CA PHE A 75 9.26 16.24 -11.95
C PHE A 75 8.82 17.04 -10.72
N SER A 76 8.67 16.39 -9.57
CA SER A 76 8.44 17.07 -8.29
C SER A 76 9.69 17.84 -7.78
N GLY A 77 10.86 17.56 -8.36
CA GLY A 77 12.13 18.09 -7.88
C GLY A 77 12.55 17.56 -6.50
N ALA A 78 12.10 16.37 -6.10
CA ALA A 78 12.43 15.82 -4.78
C ALA A 78 13.94 15.72 -4.53
N TRP A 79 14.74 15.46 -5.57
CA TRP A 79 16.21 15.47 -5.49
C TRP A 79 16.79 16.80 -4.94
N ARG A 80 16.09 17.93 -5.12
CA ARG A 80 16.49 19.24 -4.58
C ARG A 80 16.29 19.36 -3.07
N LYS A 81 15.53 18.45 -2.46
CA LYS A 81 15.26 18.41 -1.01
C LYS A 81 16.30 17.56 -0.25
N GLY A 82 17.41 17.20 -0.90
CA GLY A 82 18.50 16.44 -0.30
C GLY A 82 18.09 15.03 0.09
N LYS A 83 18.68 14.52 1.19
CA LYS A 83 18.52 13.11 1.64
C LYS A 83 17.05 12.72 1.80
N VAL A 84 16.22 13.58 2.39
CA VAL A 84 14.79 13.31 2.63
C VAL A 84 14.03 13.16 1.32
N GLY A 85 14.33 14.00 0.33
CA GLY A 85 13.71 13.92 -0.99
C GLY A 85 14.05 12.64 -1.75
N VAL A 86 15.31 12.19 -1.64
CA VAL A 86 15.73 10.89 -2.20
C VAL A 86 14.98 9.74 -1.54
N VAL A 87 14.93 9.71 -0.21
CA VAL A 87 14.25 8.66 0.55
C VAL A 87 12.76 8.60 0.21
N THR A 88 12.09 9.74 0.16
CA THR A 88 10.64 9.81 -0.14
C THR A 88 10.32 9.46 -1.60
N GLY A 89 11.15 9.88 -2.56
CA GLY A 89 11.02 9.49 -3.97
C GLY A 89 11.23 7.99 -4.20
N LEU A 90 12.25 7.40 -3.56
CA LEU A 90 12.47 5.95 -3.59
C LEU A 90 11.33 5.19 -2.92
N TYR A 91 10.85 5.67 -1.77
CA TYR A 91 9.69 5.10 -1.10
C TYR A 91 8.46 5.04 -2.02
N ALA A 92 8.14 6.14 -2.72
CA ALA A 92 7.01 6.18 -3.66
C ALA A 92 7.18 5.21 -4.84
N THR A 93 8.41 5.09 -5.34
CA THR A 93 8.78 4.19 -6.43
C THR A 93 8.62 2.73 -6.01
N PHE A 94 9.22 2.35 -4.88
CA PHE A 94 9.14 1.00 -4.34
C PHE A 94 7.72 0.64 -3.90
N TYR A 95 6.97 1.57 -3.31
CA TYR A 95 5.58 1.32 -2.95
C TYR A 95 4.74 0.99 -4.19
N SER A 96 4.93 1.75 -5.28
CA SER A 96 4.25 1.52 -6.55
C SER A 96 4.57 0.16 -7.14
N PHE A 97 5.82 -0.29 -7.05
CA PHE A 97 6.24 -1.63 -7.47
C PHE A 97 5.68 -2.75 -6.56
N LEU A 98 5.99 -2.68 -5.26
CA LEU A 98 5.80 -3.76 -4.30
C LEU A 98 4.35 -4.17 -4.14
N LYS A 99 3.39 -3.24 -4.28
CA LYS A 99 1.96 -3.59 -4.22
C LYS A 99 1.56 -4.60 -5.30
N TYR A 100 2.08 -4.45 -6.52
CA TYR A 100 1.77 -5.36 -7.62
C TYR A 100 2.65 -6.61 -7.58
N PHE A 101 3.92 -6.46 -7.18
CA PHE A 101 4.85 -7.57 -7.03
C PHE A 101 4.35 -8.58 -5.99
N LYS A 102 3.96 -8.11 -4.80
CA LYS A 102 3.42 -8.96 -3.73
C LYS A 102 2.07 -9.56 -4.11
N ALA A 103 1.20 -8.81 -4.79
CA ALA A 103 -0.06 -9.35 -5.28
C ALA A 103 0.16 -10.47 -6.32
N TRP A 104 1.14 -10.29 -7.20
CA TRP A 104 1.54 -11.30 -8.18
C TRP A 104 2.12 -12.56 -7.53
N TYR A 105 2.99 -12.40 -6.54
CA TYR A 105 3.56 -13.53 -5.81
C TYR A 105 2.48 -14.32 -5.04
N ALA A 106 1.64 -13.62 -4.27
CA ALA A 106 0.56 -14.25 -3.49
C ALA A 106 -0.53 -14.90 -4.36
N HIS A 107 -0.64 -14.52 -5.64
CA HIS A 107 -1.56 -15.16 -6.58
C HIS A 107 -1.05 -16.51 -7.10
N GLN A 108 0.26 -16.72 -7.18
CA GLN A 108 0.84 -18.01 -7.60
C GLN A 108 0.72 -19.08 -6.51
N ASP A 109 0.70 -18.66 -5.24
CA ASP A 109 0.54 -19.56 -4.08
C ASP A 109 -0.91 -19.98 -3.81
N LYS A 110 -1.88 -19.46 -4.58
CA LYS A 110 -3.23 -20.03 -4.64
C LYS A 110 -3.25 -21.06 -5.76
N PRO A 111 -3.03 -22.36 -5.49
CA PRO A 111 -3.41 -23.36 -6.47
C PRO A 111 -4.87 -23.12 -6.82
N GLU A 112 -5.16 -23.18 -8.12
CA GLU A 112 -6.50 -23.28 -8.68
C GLU A 112 -7.37 -24.06 -7.70
N SER A 113 -8.27 -23.36 -7.02
CA SER A 113 -9.15 -23.96 -6.03
C SER A 113 -9.80 -25.15 -6.71
N ALA A 114 -9.55 -26.35 -6.20
CA ALA A 114 -10.12 -27.63 -6.63
C ALA A 114 -11.66 -27.70 -6.48
N ALA A 115 -12.33 -26.55 -6.53
CA ALA A 115 -13.77 -26.39 -6.50
C ALA A 115 -14.40 -26.41 -7.90
N ASP A 116 -13.62 -26.32 -8.98
CA ASP A 116 -14.17 -26.34 -10.36
C ASP A 116 -14.02 -27.70 -11.07
N LYS A 117 -13.54 -28.73 -10.38
CA LYS A 117 -13.44 -30.11 -10.93
C LYS A 117 -14.55 -31.07 -10.49
N HIS A 118 -15.55 -30.61 -9.72
CA HIS A 118 -16.60 -31.49 -9.18
C HIS A 118 -18.02 -31.20 -9.74
N THR A 119 -18.13 -30.66 -10.95
CA THR A 119 -19.45 -30.41 -11.56
C THR A 119 -19.54 -30.89 -13.01
N ASP A 120 -18.88 -32.01 -13.36
CA ASP A 120 -19.09 -32.61 -14.69
C ASP A 120 -18.98 -34.15 -14.70
N SER A 121 -19.56 -34.81 -13.70
CA SER A 121 -19.68 -36.29 -13.71
C SER A 121 -21.05 -36.79 -13.25
N ARG A 122 -22.09 -35.98 -13.39
CA ARG A 122 -23.48 -36.42 -13.26
C ARG A 122 -24.33 -35.88 -14.39
N THR A 123 -24.10 -36.42 -15.58
CA THR A 123 -25.12 -36.42 -16.63
C THR A 123 -25.06 -37.76 -17.36
N ILE A 124 -26.02 -38.63 -16.99
CA ILE A 124 -26.67 -39.75 -17.71
C ILE A 124 -25.75 -40.78 -18.38
#